data_AF-A0A3S0Z9B4-F1
#
_entry.id   AF-A0A3S0Z9B4-F1
#
_cell.length_a   1.000
_cell.length_b   1.000
_cell.length_c   1.000
_cell.angle_alpha   90.00
_cell.angle_beta   90.00
_cell.angle_gamma   90.00
#
_symmetry.space_group_name_H-M   'P 1'
#
loop_
_entity.id
_entity.type
_entity.pdbx_description
1 polymer ?
#
loop_
_entity_poly.entity_id
_entity_poly.type
_entity_poly.pdbx_seq_one_letter_code
_entity_poly.pdbx_strand_id
1 'polypeptide(L)'
;RAPFVRVCSPEACVRVCSSAPCVRVCNPKACVRVCSPKACVRVCSPKACVRVCSPRACVRVCSPKARVRVCNPKACVRVCSPAPCVRVCSLKARVRVSRTETPCVRVCRAADGDAVPGRG
;
A
#
# COMPACT_ATOMS: atom_id res chain seq x y z
N ARG A 1 18.20 -2.21 -13.65
CA ARG A 1 17.19 -1.21 -14.08
C ARG A 1 15.92 -1.46 -13.27
N ALA A 2 15.40 -0.48 -12.53
CA ALA A 2 14.15 -0.66 -11.76
C ALA A 2 12.96 -0.72 -12.72
N PRO A 3 12.08 -1.74 -12.66
CA PRO A 3 10.91 -1.77 -13.53
C PRO A 3 9.93 -0.69 -13.11
N PHE A 4 9.59 0.17 -14.07
CA PHE A 4 8.54 1.17 -13.93
C PHE A 4 7.26 0.64 -14.56
N VAL A 5 6.22 0.48 -13.75
CA VAL A 5 4.92 -0.01 -14.19
C VAL A 5 3.92 1.14 -14.08
N ARG A 6 3.43 1.60 -15.23
CA ARG A 6 2.34 2.58 -15.32
C ARG A 6 1.11 1.90 -15.89
N VAL A 7 -0.01 2.01 -15.18
CA VAL A 7 -1.29 1.46 -15.63
C VAL A 7 -2.34 2.56 -15.62
N CYS A 8 -2.97 2.77 -16.78
CA CYS A 8 -4.09 3.68 -17.00
C CYS A 8 -5.18 2.89 -17.74
N SER A 9 -6.24 2.50 -17.02
CA SER A 9 -7.35 1.69 -17.52
C SER A 9 -8.61 1.96 -16.67
N PRO A 10 -9.83 1.70 -17.14
CA PRO A 10 -11.03 1.91 -16.33
C PRO A 10 -11.05 1.07 -15.04
N GLU A 11 -10.49 -0.13 -15.10
CA GLU A 11 -10.21 -0.97 -13.94
C GLU A 11 -8.79 -1.51 -14.06
N ALA A 12 -8.01 -1.49 -12.97
CA ALA A 12 -6.73 -2.21 -12.96
C ALA A 12 -6.58 -3.12 -11.76
N CYS A 13 -6.15 -4.34 -12.09
CA CYS A 13 -5.55 -5.29 -11.17
C CYS A 13 -4.07 -5.38 -11.52
N VAL A 14 -3.21 -4.82 -10.67
CA VAL A 14 -1.77 -4.78 -10.88
C VAL A 14 -1.11 -5.68 -9.85
N ARG A 15 -0.39 -6.71 -10.32
CA ARG A 15 0.47 -7.54 -9.49
C ARG A 15 1.90 -7.38 -9.96
N VAL A 16 2.79 -6.93 -9.07
CA VAL A 16 4.21 -6.76 -9.39
C VAL A 16 5.05 -7.51 -8.37
N CYS A 17 5.87 -8.43 -8.87
CA CYS A 17 6.91 -9.10 -8.13
C CYS A 17 8.25 -8.75 -8.78
N SER A 18 9.01 -7.85 -8.18
CA SER A 18 10.32 -7.44 -8.70
C SER A 18 11.22 -6.92 -7.60
N SER A 19 12.52 -6.77 -7.86
CA SER A 19 13.52 -6.33 -6.88
C SER A 19 13.33 -4.86 -6.42
N ALA A 20 12.88 -3.99 -7.33
CA ALA A 20 12.73 -2.57 -7.04
C ALA A 20 11.65 -1.89 -7.92
N PRO A 21 10.37 -2.28 -7.86
CA PRO A 21 9.37 -1.70 -8.74
C PRO A 21 8.91 -0.32 -8.28
N CYS A 22 8.73 0.54 -9.28
CA CYS A 22 8.04 1.80 -9.18
C CYS A 22 6.69 1.65 -9.88
N VAL A 23 5.59 1.64 -9.12
CA VAL A 23 4.24 1.40 -9.62
C VAL A 23 3.42 2.67 -9.53
N ARG A 24 2.84 3.11 -10.66
CA ARG A 24 1.90 4.22 -10.74
C ARG A 24 0.60 3.73 -11.37
N VAL A 25 -0.51 3.85 -10.64
CA VAL A 25 -1.85 3.48 -11.11
C VAL A 25 -2.78 4.67 -10.98
N CYS A 26 -3.48 5.02 -12.05
CA CYS A 26 -4.39 6.17 -12.10
C CYS A 26 -5.74 5.78 -12.72
N ASN A 27 -6.62 5.13 -11.95
CA ASN A 27 -7.81 4.44 -12.49
C ASN A 27 -9.07 4.63 -11.61
N PRO A 28 -10.29 4.49 -12.16
CA PRO A 28 -11.55 4.48 -11.39
C PRO A 28 -11.57 3.47 -10.22
N LYS A 29 -11.15 2.23 -10.49
CA LYS A 29 -10.96 1.18 -9.48
C LYS A 29 -9.55 0.62 -9.61
N ALA A 30 -8.80 0.64 -8.52
CA ALA A 30 -7.42 0.18 -8.50
C ALA A 30 -7.20 -0.88 -7.41
N CYS A 31 -6.77 -2.07 -7.83
CA CYS A 31 -6.32 -3.15 -6.98
C CYS A 31 -4.83 -3.37 -7.23
N VAL A 32 -3.97 -3.03 -6.28
CA VAL A 32 -2.51 -3.08 -6.43
C VAL A 32 -1.91 -4.02 -5.39
N ARG A 33 -1.17 -5.03 -5.85
CA ARG A 33 -0.38 -5.94 -5.03
C ARG A 33 1.08 -5.87 -5.46
N VAL A 34 1.95 -5.48 -4.53
CA VAL A 34 3.39 -5.38 -4.80
C VAL A 34 4.17 -6.18 -3.76
N CYS A 35 5.00 -7.10 -4.25
CA CYS A 35 5.96 -7.85 -3.45
C CYS A 35 7.37 -7.55 -3.97
N SER A 36 8.22 -6.95 -3.13
CA SER A 36 9.56 -6.50 -3.56
C SER A 36 10.50 -6.23 -2.38
N PRO A 37 11.82 -6.38 -2.50
CA PRO A 37 12.82 -5.79 -1.61
C PRO A 37 12.64 -4.28 -1.33
N LYS A 38 12.33 -3.50 -2.36
CA LYS A 38 12.10 -2.05 -2.28
C LYS A 38 10.90 -1.67 -3.16
N ALA A 39 9.85 -1.10 -2.60
CA ALA A 39 8.64 -0.76 -3.37
C ALA A 39 8.28 0.72 -3.28
N CYS A 40 8.05 1.36 -4.42
CA CYS A 40 7.48 2.69 -4.52
C CYS A 40 6.13 2.60 -5.22
N VAL A 41 5.03 2.86 -4.49
CA VAL A 41 3.67 2.71 -5.02
C VAL A 41 2.92 4.04 -4.94
N ARG A 42 2.38 4.49 -6.06
CA ARG A 42 1.49 5.65 -6.16
C ARG A 42 0.17 5.21 -6.79
N VAL A 43 -0.94 5.41 -6.08
CA VAL A 43 -2.28 5.07 -6.57
C VAL A 43 -3.18 6.30 -6.45
N CYS A 44 -3.78 6.69 -7.56
CA CYS A 44 -4.84 7.68 -7.62
C CYS A 44 -6.09 7.01 -8.17
N SER A 45 -7.15 6.91 -7.37
CA SER A 45 -8.38 6.24 -7.79
C SER A 45 -9.58 6.59 -6.91
N PRO A 46 -10.81 6.66 -7.44
CA PRO A 46 -12.05 6.69 -6.65
C PRO A 46 -12.15 5.61 -5.57
N LYS A 47 -11.74 4.37 -5.90
CA LYS A 47 -11.64 3.25 -4.96
C LYS A 47 -10.29 2.57 -5.10
N ALA A 48 -9.47 2.64 -4.04
CA ALA A 48 -8.13 2.03 -3.99
C ALA A 48 -8.08 0.88 -2.99
N CYS A 49 -7.58 -0.27 -3.43
CA CYS A 49 -7.15 -1.38 -2.61
C CYS A 49 -5.66 -1.64 -2.86
N VAL A 50 -4.81 -1.36 -1.88
CA VAL A 50 -3.35 -1.46 -2.02
C VAL A 50 -2.78 -2.40 -0.97
N ARG A 51 -2.04 -3.43 -1.41
CA ARG A 51 -1.28 -4.34 -0.56
C ARG A 51 0.18 -4.31 -0.97
N VAL A 52 1.06 -4.02 -0.02
CA VAL A 52 2.51 -3.98 -0.26
C VAL A 52 3.22 -4.83 0.79
N CYS A 53 4.06 -5.75 0.33
CA CYS A 53 4.96 -6.55 1.15
C CYS A 53 6.39 -6.30 0.70
N SER A 54 7.20 -5.66 1.55
CA SER A 54 8.55 -5.23 1.20
C SER A 54 9.43 -4.91 2.42
N PRO A 55 10.74 -5.19 2.41
CA PRO A 55 11.68 -4.64 3.38
C PRO A 55 11.59 -3.11 3.53
N ARG A 56 11.44 -2.40 2.41
CA ARG A 56 11.31 -0.93 2.39
C ARG A 56 10.21 -0.51 1.42
N ALA A 57 9.13 0.07 1.92
CA ALA A 57 8.10 0.63 1.04
C ALA A 57 7.78 2.10 1.30
N CYS A 58 7.54 2.80 0.19
CA CYS A 58 6.94 4.11 0.12
C CYS A 58 5.61 4.00 -0.61
N VAL A 59 4.50 4.21 0.09
CA VAL A 59 3.14 4.09 -0.44
C VAL A 59 2.43 5.43 -0.37
N ARG A 60 1.92 5.90 -1.51
CA ARG A 60 1.06 7.09 -1.59
C ARG A 60 -0.27 6.70 -2.24
N VAL A 61 -1.37 6.96 -1.55
CA VAL A 61 -2.72 6.67 -2.04
C VAL A 61 -3.58 7.91 -1.93
N CYS A 62 -4.18 8.32 -3.05
CA CYS A 62 -5.16 9.38 -3.12
C CYS A 62 -6.48 8.79 -3.61
N SER A 63 -7.48 8.72 -2.73
CA SER A 63 -8.75 8.07 -3.05
C SER A 63 -9.88 8.48 -2.11
N PRO A 64 -11.12 8.69 -2.58
CA PRO A 64 -12.33 8.76 -1.76
C PRO A 64 -12.42 7.59 -0.76
N LYS A 65 -12.20 6.36 -1.22
CA LYS A 65 -12.24 5.15 -0.38
C LYS A 65 -10.96 4.36 -0.56
N ALA A 66 -10.06 4.47 0.42
CA ALA A 66 -8.76 3.81 0.41
C ALA A 66 -8.70 2.66 1.42
N ARG A 67 -8.32 1.47 0.96
CA ARG A 67 -7.88 0.36 1.82
C ARG A 67 -6.42 0.07 1.55
N VAL A 68 -5.57 0.30 2.55
CA VAL A 68 -4.11 0.14 2.43
C VAL A 68 -3.62 -0.87 3.47
N ARG A 69 -2.88 -1.88 3.02
CA ARG A 69 -2.20 -2.85 3.88
C ARG A 69 -0.71 -2.89 3.53
N VAL A 70 0.14 -2.69 4.54
CA VAL A 70 1.61 -2.71 4.37
C VAL A 70 2.22 -3.60 5.45
N CYS A 71 3.05 -4.58 5.09
CA CYS A 71 3.64 -5.56 6.02
C CYS A 71 5.16 -5.66 5.84
N ASN A 72 5.91 -4.80 6.55
CA ASN A 72 7.27 -4.41 6.19
C ASN A 72 8.10 -3.96 7.40
N PRO A 73 9.43 -4.13 7.48
CA PRO A 73 10.24 -3.57 8.56
C PRO A 73 10.35 -2.03 8.53
N LYS A 74 10.45 -1.40 7.34
CA LYS A 74 10.41 0.07 7.17
C LYS A 74 9.32 0.48 6.20
N ALA A 75 8.35 1.26 6.66
CA ALA A 75 7.23 1.72 5.84
C ALA A 75 6.97 3.22 5.99
N CYS A 76 6.82 3.90 4.85
CA CYS A 76 6.33 5.27 4.76
C CYS A 76 5.01 5.25 3.98
N VAL A 77 3.90 5.53 4.66
CA VAL A 77 2.56 5.48 4.09
C VAL A 77 1.92 6.85 4.18
N ARG A 78 1.49 7.39 3.04
CA ARG A 78 0.70 8.62 2.95
C ARG A 78 -0.63 8.31 2.28
N VAL A 79 -1.73 8.57 2.99
CA VAL A 79 -3.08 8.36 2.45
C VAL A 79 -3.86 9.67 2.53
N CYS A 80 -4.37 10.11 1.38
CA CYS A 80 -5.31 11.21 1.28
C CYS A 80 -6.67 10.64 0.92
N SER A 81 -7.59 10.62 1.88
CA SER A 81 -8.89 9.98 1.71
C SER A 81 -9.91 10.47 2.74
N PRO A 82 -11.17 10.71 2.35
CA PRO A 82 -12.27 10.93 3.25
C PRO A 82 -12.73 9.66 3.96
N ALA A 83 -12.35 8.44 3.53
CA ALA A 83 -12.60 7.19 4.27
C ALA A 83 -11.47 6.16 4.09
N PRO A 84 -10.28 6.39 4.70
CA PRO A 84 -9.16 5.48 4.68
C PRO A 84 -9.26 4.44 5.80
N CYS A 85 -9.08 3.18 5.41
CA CYS A 85 -8.65 2.13 6.31
C CYS A 85 -7.20 1.74 6.00
N VAL A 86 -6.31 1.96 6.96
CA VAL A 86 -4.88 1.73 6.82
C VAL A 86 -4.43 0.73 7.88
N ARG A 87 -3.84 -0.39 7.46
CA ARG A 87 -3.14 -1.33 8.33
C ARG A 87 -1.67 -1.35 7.97
N VAL A 88 -0.80 -1.04 8.94
CA VAL A 88 0.65 -1.10 8.76
C VAL A 88 1.25 -1.99 9.84
N CYS A 89 1.86 -3.09 9.42
CA CYS A 89 2.64 -3.95 10.30
C CYS A 89 4.11 -3.67 10.03
N SER A 90 4.79 -2.96 10.95
CA SER A 90 6.18 -2.59 10.79
C SER A 90 6.94 -2.37 12.08
N LEU A 91 8.26 -2.59 12.03
CA LEU A 91 9.20 -2.16 13.08
C LEU A 91 9.31 -0.63 13.14
N LYS A 92 9.44 0.01 11.97
CA LYS A 92 9.51 1.47 11.81
C LYS A 92 8.52 1.93 10.75
N ALA A 93 7.33 2.34 11.19
CA ALA A 93 6.30 2.92 10.34
C ALA A 93 6.17 4.44 10.55
N ARG A 94 6.04 5.17 9.44
CA ARG A 94 5.50 6.53 9.41
C ARG A 94 4.23 6.52 8.59
N VAL A 95 3.10 6.79 9.24
CA VAL A 95 1.79 6.88 8.59
C VAL A 95 1.30 8.31 8.68
N ARG A 96 1.01 8.92 7.53
CA ARG A 96 0.34 10.23 7.44
C ARG A 96 -1.00 10.04 6.74
N VAL A 97 -2.07 10.40 7.42
CA VAL A 97 -3.42 10.39 6.87
C VAL A 97 -3.94 11.81 6.90
N SER A 98 -4.30 12.34 5.74
CA SER A 98 -4.97 13.65 5.59
C SER A 98 -6.43 13.39 5.24
N ARG A 99 -7.36 13.79 6.12
CA ARG A 99 -8.78 13.39 6.10
C ARG A 99 -9.73 14.47 6.66
N THR A 100 -11.02 14.36 6.31
CA THR A 100 -12.20 15.10 6.80
C THR A 100 -13.17 14.33 7.73
N GLU A 101 -13.09 12.99 7.86
CA GLU A 101 -13.97 12.15 8.73
C GLU A 101 -13.15 11.10 9.59
N THR A 102 -13.75 10.10 10.28
CA THR A 102 -13.12 9.17 11.27
C THR A 102 -12.27 7.98 10.76
N PRO A 103 -10.90 8.03 10.71
CA PRO A 103 -10.05 7.02 10.05
C PRO A 103 -9.83 5.73 10.84
N CYS A 104 -9.86 4.60 10.13
CA CYS A 104 -9.49 3.27 10.64
C CYS A 104 -7.99 3.04 10.43
N VAL A 105 -7.13 3.62 11.27
CA VAL A 105 -5.67 3.37 11.23
C VAL A 105 -5.29 2.37 12.31
N ARG A 106 -4.72 1.22 11.90
CA ARG A 106 -4.10 0.26 12.82
C ARG A 106 -2.63 0.11 12.45
N VAL A 107 -1.76 0.45 13.39
CA VAL A 107 -0.32 0.20 13.27
C VAL A 107 0.02 -0.94 14.22
N CYS A 108 0.36 -2.11 13.67
CA CYS A 108 0.89 -3.21 14.45
C CYS A 108 2.41 -3.05 14.50
N ARG A 109 2.95 -2.95 15.71
CA ARG A 109 4.40 -3.03 15.89
C ARG A 109 4.75 -4.52 15.81
N ALA A 110 5.52 -4.90 14.80
CA ALA A 110 6.05 -6.26 14.72
C ALA A 110 7.13 -6.40 15.78
N ALA A 111 6.76 -6.64 17.03
CA ALA A 111 7.68 -7.15 18.04
C ALA A 111 7.71 -8.67 17.86
N ASP A 112 8.69 -9.13 17.09
CA ASP A 112 9.05 -10.53 16.82
C ASP A 112 7.96 -11.42 16.19
N GLY A 113 8.36 -12.30 15.26
CA GLY A 113 7.50 -13.36 14.74
C GLY A 113 6.70 -13.05 13.47
N ASP A 114 7.25 -13.54 12.36
CA ASP A 114 6.54 -13.81 11.11
C ASP A 114 5.52 -14.95 11.34
N ALA A 115 4.37 -14.66 11.94
CA ALA A 115 3.25 -15.61 11.97
C ALA A 115 2.45 -15.47 10.67
N VAL A 116 2.88 -16.18 9.63
CA VAL A 116 2.01 -16.60 8.52
C VAL A 116 0.86 -17.39 9.14
N PRO A 117 -0.42 -16.99 9.04
CA PRO A 117 -1.50 -17.91 9.35
C PRO A 117 -1.54 -18.94 8.22
N GLY A 118 -0.87 -20.07 8.47
CA GLY A 118 -1.09 -21.33 7.80
C GLY A 118 -2.55 -21.78 7.98
N ARG A 119 -2.97 -22.61 7.03
CA ARG A 119 -4.32 -23.14 6.82
C ARG A 119 -4.89 -23.85 8.06
N GLY A 120 -6.21 -23.75 8.18
CA GLY A 120 -7.13 -24.72 8.78
C GLY A 120 -8.38 -24.72 7.93
#